data_AF-A0A101I2L0-F1
#
_entry.id   AF-A0A101I2L0-F1
#
_cell.length_a   1.000
_cell.length_b   1.000
_cell.length_c   1.000
_cell.angle_alpha   90.00
_cell.angle_beta   90.00
_cell.angle_gamma   90.00
#
_symmetry.space_group_name_H-M   'P 1'
#
loop_
_entity.id
_entity.type
_entity.pdbx_description
1 polymer ?
#
loop_
_entity_poly.entity_id
_entity_poly.type
_entity_poly.pdbx_seq_one_letter_code
_entity_poly.pdbx_strand_id
1 'polypeptide(L)'
;MGFLIFLIIVGGLGFTGWTIFTNKKNETFSVPENFVINTKPTMPAGTQTSFFLTKTKELTNKSFEKIGEFSIQNFPFKNYFIAFFSGEKNVFLILGQNIPDSFQKFLGITEKPFMSVISLFTDGSDLETTTRENSDKEIKSEFRRVIKVENIPLELMINKHKESVDKIEVKGIHEVLLNKDDFFKYFERGLRIDVAHKLTRGYVTKADVEEILKKLQLKLTEVGKKEQE
;
A
#
# COMPACT_ATOMS: atom_id res chain seq x y z
N MET A 1 23.84 -22.36 43.26
CA MET A 1 22.96 -21.19 43.04
C MET A 1 23.20 -20.50 41.69
N GLY A 2 24.44 -20.21 41.27
CA GLY A 2 24.71 -19.50 40.00
C GLY A 2 24.19 -20.18 38.72
N PHE A 3 24.22 -21.51 38.65
CA PHE A 3 23.74 -22.27 37.47
C PHE A 3 22.21 -22.18 37.28
N LEU A 4 21.45 -22.08 38.38
CA LEU A 4 19.99 -21.96 38.35
C LEU A 4 19.57 -20.56 37.85
N ILE A 5 20.29 -19.52 38.30
CA ILE A 5 20.07 -18.13 37.86
C ILE A 5 20.42 -17.98 36.37
N PHE A 6 21.51 -18.60 35.91
CA PHE A 6 21.89 -18.62 34.50
C PHE A 6 20.83 -19.29 33.62
N LEU A 7 20.27 -20.44 34.04
CA LEU A 7 19.19 -21.12 33.32
C LEU A 7 17.90 -20.29 33.25
N ILE A 8 17.56 -19.55 34.31
CA ILE A 8 16.40 -18.65 34.31
C ILE A 8 16.61 -17.48 33.36
N ILE A 9 17.81 -16.89 33.32
CA ILE A 9 18.12 -15.77 32.42
C ILE A 9 18.14 -16.24 30.96
N VAL A 10 18.80 -17.37 30.66
CA VAL A 10 18.87 -17.93 29.30
C VAL A 10 17.50 -18.45 28.85
N GLY A 11 16.74 -19.09 29.72
CA GLY A 11 15.36 -19.53 29.45
C GLY A 11 14.41 -18.35 29.24
N GLY A 12 14.55 -17.28 30.03
CA GLY A 12 13.79 -16.03 29.87
C GLY A 12 14.11 -15.31 28.56
N LEU A 13 15.40 -15.21 28.20
CA LEU A 13 15.85 -14.64 26.92
C LEU A 13 15.47 -15.51 25.72
N GLY A 14 15.48 -16.83 25.88
CA GLY A 14 15.01 -17.78 24.88
C GLY A 14 13.50 -17.69 24.66
N PHE A 15 12.72 -17.49 25.74
CA PHE A 15 11.27 -17.32 25.66
C PHE A 15 10.87 -15.95 25.11
N THR A 16 11.59 -14.87 25.46
CA THR A 16 11.39 -13.56 24.82
C THR A 16 11.82 -13.61 23.34
N GLY A 17 12.94 -14.25 23.01
CA GLY A 17 13.35 -14.48 21.63
C GLY A 17 12.33 -15.31 20.84
N TRP A 18 11.78 -16.37 21.43
CA TRP A 18 10.73 -17.20 20.84
C TRP A 18 9.43 -16.42 20.67
N THR A 19 8.96 -15.70 21.69
CA THR A 19 7.72 -14.90 21.60
C THR A 19 7.84 -13.77 20.59
N ILE A 20 9.01 -13.11 20.49
CA ILE A 20 9.32 -12.13 19.45
C ILE A 20 9.32 -12.81 18.08
N PHE A 21 9.95 -13.99 17.93
CA PHE A 21 9.99 -14.73 16.66
C PHE A 21 8.60 -15.22 16.22
N THR A 22 7.77 -15.72 17.14
CA THR A 22 6.38 -16.11 16.85
C THR A 22 5.50 -14.90 16.59
N ASN A 23 5.71 -13.77 17.27
CA ASN A 23 5.03 -12.51 16.93
C ASN A 23 5.45 -11.98 15.57
N LYS A 24 6.72 -12.16 15.17
CA LYS A 24 7.21 -11.81 13.83
C LYS A 24 6.58 -12.68 12.73
N LYS A 25 6.33 -13.97 13.01
CA LYS A 25 5.55 -14.86 12.13
C LYS A 25 4.04 -14.56 12.15
N ASN A 26 3.52 -14.08 13.28
CA ASN A 26 2.14 -13.65 13.48
C ASN A 26 1.93 -12.14 13.25
N GLU A 27 2.83 -11.49 12.51
CA GLU A 27 2.59 -10.16 11.93
C GLU A 27 1.49 -10.22 10.83
N THR A 28 0.36 -10.84 11.14
CA THR A 28 -0.94 -10.31 10.78
C THR A 28 -1.15 -9.07 11.64
N PHE A 29 -0.52 -7.97 11.26
CA PHE A 29 -0.90 -6.65 11.76
C PHE A 29 -2.41 -6.55 11.60
N SER A 30 -3.13 -6.44 12.72
CA SER A 30 -4.57 -6.29 12.74
C SER A 30 -4.92 -5.07 11.91
N VAL A 31 -5.38 -5.31 10.70
CA VAL A 31 -5.96 -4.29 9.85
C VAL A 31 -7.31 -3.98 10.49
N PRO A 32 -7.53 -2.79 11.06
CA PRO A 32 -8.81 -2.46 11.67
C PRO A 32 -9.92 -2.64 10.65
N GLU A 33 -11.09 -3.06 11.14
CA GLU A 33 -12.31 -3.22 10.32
C GLU A 33 -12.71 -1.91 9.64
N ASN A 34 -12.30 -0.76 10.20
CA ASN A 34 -12.55 0.57 9.68
C ASN A 34 -11.28 1.44 9.68
N PHE A 35 -10.97 2.00 8.51
CA PHE A 35 -9.96 3.04 8.33
C PHE A 35 -10.61 4.38 8.07
N VAL A 36 -9.96 5.45 8.54
CA VAL A 36 -10.34 6.82 8.20
C VAL A 36 -9.18 7.50 7.50
N ILE A 37 -9.41 7.99 6.29
CA ILE A 37 -8.44 8.77 5.53
C ILE A 37 -8.52 10.22 6.01
N ASN A 38 -7.45 10.70 6.64
CA ASN A 38 -7.31 12.10 7.00
C ASN A 38 -6.58 12.86 5.89
N THR A 39 -7.27 13.76 5.19
CA THR A 39 -6.74 14.57 4.08
C THR A 39 -6.05 15.86 4.52
N LYS A 40 -5.98 16.11 5.83
CA LYS A 40 -5.21 17.21 6.43
C LYS A 40 -4.25 16.64 7.48
N PRO A 41 -3.28 15.79 7.08
CA PRO A 41 -2.35 15.21 8.03
C PRO A 41 -1.36 16.27 8.52
N THR A 42 -0.81 16.04 9.71
CA THR A 42 0.44 16.67 10.12
C THR A 42 1.56 15.67 9.91
N MET A 43 2.66 16.08 9.28
CA MET A 43 3.83 15.22 9.10
C MET A 43 4.35 14.77 10.48
N PRO A 44 4.35 13.46 10.79
CA PRO A 44 4.72 13.01 12.12
C PRO A 44 6.23 13.13 12.35
N ALA A 45 6.63 13.29 13.62
CA ALA A 45 8.03 13.24 13.99
C ALA A 45 8.65 11.88 13.61
N GLY A 46 9.83 11.91 12.98
CA GLY A 46 10.51 10.71 12.46
C GLY A 46 10.31 10.45 10.95
N THR A 47 9.50 11.27 10.27
CA THR A 47 9.43 11.25 8.80
C THR A 47 10.74 11.73 8.18
N GLN A 48 11.19 11.09 7.10
CA GLN A 48 12.34 11.53 6.32
C GLN A 48 11.92 12.65 5.35
N THR A 49 11.88 13.89 5.84
CA THR A 49 11.42 15.05 5.07
C THR A 49 12.20 15.27 3.77
N SER A 50 13.51 14.99 3.75
CA SER A 50 14.35 15.13 2.55
C SER A 50 13.88 14.25 1.39
N PHE A 51 13.43 13.02 1.67
CA PHE A 51 12.86 12.12 0.67
C PHE A 51 11.61 12.73 0.03
N PHE A 52 10.64 13.17 0.85
CA PHE A 52 9.39 13.75 0.36
C PHE A 52 9.62 15.02 -0.44
N LEU A 53 10.51 15.91 0.02
CA LEU A 53 10.84 17.13 -0.71
C LEU A 53 11.49 16.85 -2.07
N THR A 54 12.48 15.94 -2.08
CA THR A 54 13.20 15.58 -3.31
C THR A 54 12.27 14.93 -4.33
N LYS A 55 11.47 13.96 -3.88
CA LYS A 55 10.55 13.24 -4.76
C LYS A 55 9.36 14.08 -5.22
N THR A 56 8.83 14.95 -4.37
CA THR A 56 7.81 15.91 -4.78
C THR A 56 8.34 16.82 -5.90
N LYS A 57 9.56 17.34 -5.75
CA LYS A 57 10.18 18.17 -6.79
C LYS A 57 10.41 17.40 -8.09
N GLU A 58 10.92 16.16 -8.00
CA GLU A 58 11.10 15.28 -9.16
C GLU A 58 9.78 15.05 -9.92
N LEU A 59 8.69 14.77 -9.19
CA LEU A 59 7.37 14.48 -9.75
C LEU A 59 6.73 15.72 -10.37
N THR A 60 6.77 16.87 -9.69
CA THR A 60 6.28 18.14 -10.23
C THR A 60 7.03 18.52 -11.51
N ASN A 61 8.35 18.32 -11.57
CA ASN A 61 9.14 18.57 -12.78
C ASN A 61 8.79 17.64 -13.94
N LYS A 62 8.22 16.46 -13.66
CA LYS A 62 7.73 15.48 -14.63
C LYS A 62 6.23 15.61 -14.90
N SER A 63 5.64 16.76 -14.58
CA SER A 63 4.22 17.06 -14.83
C SER A 63 3.22 16.14 -14.11
N PHE A 64 3.62 15.52 -13.00
CA PHE A 64 2.67 14.85 -12.12
C PHE A 64 1.91 15.88 -11.29
N GLU A 65 0.59 15.78 -11.30
CA GLU A 65 -0.29 16.64 -10.50
C GLU A 65 -0.34 16.12 -9.06
N LYS A 66 0.00 16.97 -8.09
CA LYS A 66 -0.17 16.64 -6.68
C LYS A 66 -1.67 16.66 -6.34
N ILE A 67 -2.20 15.52 -5.89
CA ILE A 67 -3.59 15.40 -5.45
C ILE A 67 -3.74 15.95 -4.03
N GLY A 68 -2.85 15.52 -3.13
CA GLY A 68 -2.95 15.90 -1.73
C GLY A 68 -2.04 15.08 -0.82
N GLU A 69 -2.03 15.48 0.44
CA GLU A 69 -1.35 14.78 1.52
C GLU A 69 -2.39 14.07 2.37
N PHE A 70 -2.09 12.88 2.86
CA PHE A 70 -3.01 12.16 3.70
C PHE A 70 -2.31 11.25 4.71
N SER A 71 -3.06 10.86 5.73
CA SER A 71 -2.71 9.77 6.64
C SER A 71 -3.91 8.84 6.84
N ILE A 72 -3.61 7.62 7.25
CA ILE A 72 -4.59 6.59 7.57
C ILE A 72 -4.66 6.51 9.10
N GLN A 73 -5.80 6.88 9.66
CA GLN A 73 -6.09 6.69 11.07
C GLN A 73 -6.44 5.23 11.36
N ASN A 74 -6.31 4.81 12.61
CA ASN A 74 -6.47 3.42 13.07
C ASN A 74 -5.44 2.42 12.49
N PHE A 75 -4.50 2.90 11.68
CA PHE A 75 -3.37 2.08 11.23
C PHE A 75 -2.41 1.81 12.40
N PRO A 76 -1.79 0.61 12.48
CA PRO A 76 -0.86 0.25 13.57
C PRO A 76 0.43 1.10 13.59
N PHE A 77 0.68 1.86 12.53
CA PHE A 77 1.79 2.79 12.41
C PHE A 77 1.26 4.20 12.20
N LYS A 78 1.91 5.18 12.83
CA LYS A 78 1.82 6.56 12.34
C LYS A 78 2.33 6.56 10.90
N ASN A 79 1.67 7.30 10.03
CA ASN A 79 1.98 7.25 8.62
C ASN A 79 1.75 8.63 7.98
N TYR A 80 2.41 8.82 6.85
CA TYR A 80 2.30 10.04 6.07
C TYR A 80 2.48 9.71 4.59
N PHE A 81 1.57 10.24 3.78
CA PHE A 81 1.52 9.97 2.35
C PHE A 81 1.32 11.26 1.56
N ILE A 82 1.86 11.26 0.34
CA ILE A 82 1.56 12.27 -0.69
C ILE A 82 1.14 11.55 -1.96
N ALA A 83 -0.04 11.88 -2.48
CA ALA A 83 -0.57 11.34 -3.72
C ALA A 83 -0.32 12.27 -4.90
N PHE A 84 -0.03 11.66 -6.04
CA PHE A 84 0.17 12.29 -7.33
C PHE A 84 -0.59 11.53 -8.42
N PHE A 85 -0.94 12.23 -9.49
CA PHE A 85 -1.61 11.69 -10.65
C PHE A 85 -0.88 12.08 -11.94
N SER A 86 -0.81 11.16 -12.89
CA SER A 86 -0.44 11.46 -14.27
C SER A 86 -1.55 10.97 -15.18
N GLY A 87 -2.28 11.91 -15.81
CA GLY A 87 -3.32 11.60 -16.80
C GLY A 87 -2.74 11.02 -18.08
N GLU A 88 -1.59 11.52 -18.54
CA GLU A 88 -0.87 10.98 -19.71
C GLU A 88 -0.52 9.51 -19.52
N LYS A 89 -0.01 9.15 -18.34
CA LYS A 89 0.40 7.79 -18.03
C LYS A 89 -0.73 6.94 -17.44
N ASN A 90 -1.90 7.53 -17.17
CA ASN A 90 -3.02 6.89 -16.48
C ASN A 90 -2.59 6.10 -15.23
N VAL A 91 -1.91 6.75 -14.29
CA VAL A 91 -1.46 6.11 -13.03
C VAL A 91 -1.61 7.04 -11.83
N PHE A 92 -1.85 6.46 -10.66
CA PHE A 92 -1.59 7.13 -9.39
C PHE A 92 -0.20 6.79 -8.89
N LEU A 93 0.42 7.76 -8.24
CA LEU A 93 1.68 7.57 -7.54
C LEU A 93 1.54 8.03 -6.09
N ILE A 94 1.98 7.19 -5.16
CA ILE A 94 1.95 7.48 -3.73
C ILE A 94 3.38 7.45 -3.21
N LEU A 95 3.80 8.57 -2.62
CA LEU A 95 4.96 8.61 -1.73
C LEU A 95 4.48 8.31 -0.32
N GLY A 96 5.14 7.43 0.40
CA GLY A 96 4.68 6.99 1.71
C GLY A 96 5.79 6.71 2.69
N GLN A 97 5.49 6.84 3.98
CA GLN A 97 6.33 6.31 5.05
C GLN A 97 5.47 5.92 6.25
N ASN A 98 5.68 4.70 6.73
CA ASN A 98 5.21 4.26 8.03
C ASN A 98 6.28 4.58 9.08
N ILE A 99 5.86 4.99 10.27
CA ILE A 99 6.74 5.45 11.34
C ILE A 99 6.50 4.55 12.55
N PRO A 100 7.46 3.66 12.84
CA PRO A 100 7.38 2.80 14.00
C PRO A 100 7.41 3.62 15.29
N ASP A 101 6.61 3.23 16.28
CA ASP A 101 6.67 3.79 17.63
C ASP A 101 7.93 3.30 18.40
N SER A 102 8.11 3.78 19.62
CA SER A 102 9.29 3.43 20.44
C SER A 102 9.40 1.93 20.70
N PHE A 103 8.28 1.24 20.92
CA PHE A 103 8.27 -0.19 21.19
C PHE A 103 8.56 -0.99 19.91
N GLN A 104 7.98 -0.60 18.79
CA GLN A 104 8.24 -1.22 17.48
C GLN A 104 9.70 -1.05 17.06
N LYS A 105 10.29 0.13 17.29
CA LYS A 105 11.73 0.36 17.09
C LYS A 105 12.58 -0.54 17.98
N PHE A 106 12.20 -0.72 19.25
CA PHE A 106 12.85 -1.65 20.17
C PHE A 106 12.80 -3.09 19.66
N LEU A 107 11.70 -3.50 19.02
CA LEU A 107 11.56 -4.80 18.34
C LEU A 107 12.35 -4.90 17.02
N GLY A 108 13.09 -3.86 16.62
CA GLY A 108 13.89 -3.82 15.40
C GLY A 108 13.07 -3.59 14.13
N ILE A 109 11.84 -3.09 14.25
CA ILE A 109 11.01 -2.73 13.09
C ILE A 109 11.54 -1.41 12.53
N THR A 110 11.97 -1.44 11.27
CA THR A 110 12.43 -0.27 10.54
C THR A 110 11.64 -0.14 9.25
N GLU A 111 10.95 0.99 9.08
CA GLU A 111 10.19 1.31 7.88
C GLU A 111 10.88 2.46 7.15
N LYS A 112 11.25 2.22 5.88
CA LYS A 112 11.84 3.24 5.01
C LYS A 112 10.74 3.95 4.21
N PRO A 113 10.96 5.20 3.80
CA PRO A 113 10.10 5.82 2.82
C PRO A 113 10.05 4.99 1.54
N PHE A 114 8.89 4.98 0.90
CA PHE A 114 8.64 4.21 -0.30
C PHE A 114 7.86 5.02 -1.33
N MET A 115 7.84 4.49 -2.54
CA MET A 115 7.03 4.97 -3.64
C MET A 115 6.22 3.80 -4.20
N SER A 116 4.96 4.05 -4.54
CA SER A 116 4.05 3.09 -5.14
C SER A 116 3.40 3.69 -6.38
N VAL A 117 3.32 2.92 -7.46
CA VAL A 117 2.56 3.23 -8.69
C VAL A 117 1.37 2.29 -8.74
N ILE A 118 0.17 2.84 -8.97
CA ILE A 118 -1.09 2.11 -8.87
C ILE A 118 -1.91 2.29 -10.14
N SER A 119 -2.40 1.15 -10.66
CA SER A 119 -3.41 1.04 -11.72
C SER A 119 -4.58 0.19 -11.25
N LEU A 120 -5.75 0.43 -11.85
CA LEU A 120 -7.01 -0.23 -11.52
C LEU A 120 -7.59 -0.90 -12.74
N PHE A 121 -8.40 -1.93 -12.53
CA PHE A 121 -8.99 -2.70 -13.61
C PHE A 121 -10.50 -2.85 -13.50
N THR A 122 -11.16 -3.19 -14.62
CA THR A 122 -12.62 -3.28 -14.73
C THR A 122 -13.28 -4.34 -13.84
N ASP A 123 -12.54 -5.38 -13.47
CA ASP A 123 -12.99 -6.40 -12.51
C ASP A 123 -12.90 -5.94 -11.05
N GLY A 124 -12.49 -4.68 -10.82
CA GLY A 124 -12.28 -4.10 -9.51
C GLY A 124 -10.95 -4.46 -8.85
N SER A 125 -10.10 -5.23 -9.55
CA SER A 125 -8.76 -5.52 -9.09
C SER A 125 -7.82 -4.31 -9.22
N ASP A 126 -6.69 -4.37 -8.54
CA ASP A 126 -5.62 -3.40 -8.70
C ASP A 126 -4.23 -4.03 -8.84
N LEU A 127 -3.34 -3.21 -9.39
CA LEU A 127 -1.92 -3.48 -9.48
C LEU A 127 -1.20 -2.36 -8.76
N GLU A 128 -0.34 -2.72 -7.82
CA GLU A 128 0.61 -1.83 -7.16
C GLU A 128 2.03 -2.27 -7.52
N THR A 129 2.84 -1.40 -8.10
CA THR A 129 4.29 -1.58 -8.14
C THR A 129 4.89 -0.69 -7.07
N THR A 130 5.72 -1.23 -6.17
CA THR A 130 6.19 -0.49 -5.00
C THR A 130 7.64 -0.77 -4.65
N THR A 131 8.31 0.23 -4.07
CA THR A 131 9.63 0.07 -3.42
C THR A 131 9.51 -0.34 -1.95
N ARG A 132 8.28 -0.51 -1.42
CA ARG A 132 8.04 -0.88 -0.02
C ARG A 132 8.63 -2.25 0.29
N GLU A 133 9.44 -2.33 1.33
CA GLU A 133 9.94 -3.59 1.86
C GLU A 133 8.78 -4.39 2.51
N ASN A 134 8.83 -5.72 2.47
CA ASN A 134 7.80 -6.63 3.02
C ASN A 134 6.44 -6.66 2.30
N SER A 135 6.34 -6.15 1.05
CA SER A 135 5.11 -6.26 0.23
C SER A 135 4.74 -7.69 -0.18
N ASP A 136 5.64 -8.66 0.00
CA ASP A 136 5.43 -10.06 -0.35
C ASP A 136 4.21 -10.72 0.33
N LYS A 137 3.76 -10.18 1.46
CA LYS A 137 2.56 -10.63 2.18
C LYS A 137 1.25 -10.21 1.49
N GLU A 138 1.28 -9.23 0.60
CA GLU A 138 0.12 -8.68 -0.12
C GLU A 138 -0.07 -9.30 -1.52
N ILE A 139 0.84 -10.18 -1.96
CA ILE A 139 0.86 -10.76 -3.32
C ILE A 139 -0.23 -11.83 -3.55
N LYS A 140 -0.85 -12.37 -2.49
CA LYS A 140 -1.69 -13.56 -2.57
C LYS A 140 -3.16 -13.31 -2.96
N SER A 141 -3.55 -12.08 -3.25
CA SER A 141 -4.92 -11.74 -3.63
C SER A 141 -5.13 -11.83 -5.15
N GLU A 142 -6.23 -12.43 -5.58
CA GLU A 142 -6.63 -12.39 -7.00
C GLU A 142 -6.95 -10.97 -7.46
N PHE A 143 -7.52 -10.17 -6.56
CA PHE A 143 -7.99 -8.80 -6.79
C PHE A 143 -6.98 -7.72 -6.37
N ARG A 144 -5.80 -8.11 -5.86
CA ARG A 144 -4.75 -7.17 -5.49
C ARG A 144 -3.38 -7.75 -5.80
N ARG A 145 -2.70 -7.14 -6.75
CA ARG A 145 -1.39 -7.59 -7.23
C ARG A 145 -0.35 -6.58 -6.80
N VAL A 146 0.63 -7.03 -6.01
CA VAL A 146 1.72 -6.17 -5.57
C VAL A 146 3.04 -6.66 -6.15
N ILE A 147 3.77 -5.77 -6.83
CA ILE A 147 5.08 -6.03 -7.41
C ILE A 147 6.09 -5.21 -6.67
N LYS A 148 6.99 -5.88 -5.94
CA LYS A 148 8.14 -5.23 -5.33
C LYS A 148 9.20 -4.95 -6.41
N VAL A 149 9.71 -3.72 -6.42
CA VAL A 149 10.91 -3.37 -7.19
C VAL A 149 11.97 -2.81 -6.26
N GLU A 150 13.23 -3.06 -6.59
CA GLU A 150 14.35 -2.39 -5.94
C GLU A 150 14.39 -0.91 -6.33
N ASN A 151 15.13 -0.08 -5.60
CA ASN A 151 15.17 1.37 -5.78
C ASN A 151 15.69 1.76 -7.18
N ILE A 152 14.79 1.75 -8.17
CA ILE A 152 15.03 2.04 -9.57
C ILE A 152 14.54 3.45 -9.91
N PRO A 153 15.04 4.06 -10.99
CA PRO A 153 14.52 5.33 -11.49
C PRO A 153 13.01 5.27 -11.74
N LEU A 154 12.31 6.38 -11.48
CA LEU A 154 10.85 6.47 -11.62
C LEU A 154 10.36 6.02 -13.00
N GLU A 155 11.06 6.40 -14.06
CA GLU A 155 10.66 6.04 -15.44
C GLU A 155 10.69 4.53 -15.65
N LEU A 156 11.72 3.85 -15.14
CA LEU A 156 11.83 2.41 -15.24
C LEU A 156 10.77 1.70 -14.39
N MET A 157 10.43 2.27 -13.23
CA MET A 157 9.34 1.76 -12.39
C MET A 157 8.00 1.83 -13.11
N ILE A 158 7.70 2.95 -13.77
CA ILE A 158 6.47 3.14 -14.55
C ILE A 158 6.44 2.19 -15.75
N ASN A 159 7.54 2.04 -16.48
CA ASN A 159 7.61 1.13 -17.63
C ASN A 159 7.34 -0.32 -17.21
N LYS A 160 7.99 -0.79 -16.14
CA LYS A 160 7.72 -2.13 -15.58
C LYS A 160 6.29 -2.29 -15.08
N HIS A 161 5.71 -1.23 -14.53
CA HIS A 161 4.31 -1.21 -14.13
C HIS A 161 3.40 -1.39 -15.34
N LYS A 162 3.62 -0.64 -16.41
CA LYS A 162 2.83 -0.72 -17.65
C LYS A 162 3.00 -2.05 -18.39
N GLU A 163 4.21 -2.60 -18.46
CA GLU A 163 4.41 -3.97 -18.96
C GLU A 163 3.61 -5.01 -18.17
N SER A 164 3.37 -4.76 -16.88
CA SER A 164 2.54 -5.63 -16.04
C SER A 164 1.06 -5.39 -16.30
N VAL A 165 0.62 -4.14 -16.49
CA VAL A 165 -0.74 -3.80 -16.94
C VAL A 165 -1.06 -4.52 -18.25
N ASP A 166 -0.20 -4.43 -19.27
CA ASP A 166 -0.42 -5.06 -20.58
C ASP A 166 -0.66 -6.57 -20.46
N LYS A 167 0.10 -7.25 -19.58
CA LYS A 167 -0.07 -8.69 -19.32
C LYS A 167 -1.42 -9.03 -18.68
N ILE A 168 -2.03 -8.09 -17.96
CA ILE A 168 -3.36 -8.25 -17.36
C ILE A 168 -4.42 -8.03 -18.43
N GLU A 169 -4.25 -7.02 -19.28
CA GLU A 169 -5.18 -6.74 -20.38
C GLU A 169 -5.27 -7.88 -21.39
N VAL A 170 -4.16 -8.58 -21.66
CA VAL A 170 -4.15 -9.79 -22.49
C VAL A 170 -5.06 -10.90 -21.93
N LYS A 171 -5.39 -10.87 -20.63
CA LYS A 171 -6.33 -11.82 -19.98
C LYS A 171 -7.80 -11.36 -20.06
N GLY A 172 -8.09 -10.26 -20.76
CA GLY A 172 -9.44 -9.70 -20.90
C GLY A 172 -9.88 -8.81 -19.73
N ILE A 173 -8.95 -8.38 -18.88
CA ILE A 173 -9.20 -7.47 -17.75
C ILE A 173 -8.57 -6.12 -18.09
N HIS A 174 -9.39 -5.11 -18.35
CA HIS A 174 -8.94 -3.83 -18.93
C HIS A 174 -8.58 -2.79 -17.87
N GLU A 175 -7.57 -1.96 -18.15
CA GLU A 175 -7.22 -0.83 -17.29
C GLU A 175 -8.36 0.20 -17.26
N VAL A 176 -8.60 0.77 -16.08
CA VAL A 176 -9.60 1.81 -15.85
C VAL A 176 -9.00 3.17 -16.14
N LEU A 177 -9.77 4.04 -16.78
CA LEU A 177 -9.42 5.46 -16.93
C LEU A 177 -9.54 6.15 -15.57
N LEU A 178 -8.40 6.49 -14.99
CA LEU A 178 -8.33 7.06 -13.65
C LEU A 178 -8.74 8.54 -13.66
N ASN A 179 -9.53 8.91 -12.66
CA ASN A 179 -9.84 10.30 -12.34
C ASN A 179 -9.20 10.68 -11.00
N LYS A 180 -8.46 11.79 -10.98
CA LYS A 180 -7.83 12.33 -9.76
C LYS A 180 -8.85 12.64 -8.66
N ASP A 181 -10.06 13.05 -9.01
CA ASP A 181 -11.09 13.41 -8.03
C ASP A 181 -11.62 12.19 -7.26
N ASP A 182 -11.52 11.00 -7.86
CA ASP A 182 -11.91 9.73 -7.24
C ASP A 182 -10.74 9.01 -6.55
N PHE A 183 -9.54 9.62 -6.49
CA PHE A 183 -8.35 9.01 -5.89
C PHE A 183 -8.62 8.40 -4.51
N PHE A 184 -9.26 9.14 -3.61
CA PHE A 184 -9.49 8.64 -2.25
C PHE A 184 -10.48 7.48 -2.20
N LYS A 185 -11.48 7.46 -3.08
CA LYS A 185 -12.38 6.31 -3.20
C LYS A 185 -11.63 5.08 -3.71
N TYR A 186 -10.77 5.26 -4.71
CA TYR A 186 -9.93 4.18 -5.23
C TYR A 186 -8.95 3.64 -4.20
N PHE A 187 -8.33 4.53 -3.44
CA PHE A 187 -7.43 4.17 -2.36
C PHE A 187 -8.19 3.42 -1.24
N GLU A 188 -9.35 3.92 -0.84
CA GLU A 188 -10.21 3.27 0.15
C GLU A 188 -10.67 1.88 -0.31
N ARG A 189 -10.99 1.71 -1.60
CA ARG A 189 -11.29 0.39 -2.19
C ARG A 189 -10.13 -0.58 -1.98
N GLY A 190 -8.90 -0.18 -2.33
CA GLY A 190 -7.70 -1.00 -2.12
C GLY A 190 -7.51 -1.42 -0.66
N LEU A 191 -7.67 -0.47 0.27
CA LEU A 191 -7.60 -0.76 1.70
C LEU A 191 -8.68 -1.76 2.15
N ARG A 192 -9.92 -1.62 1.67
CA ARG A 192 -11.03 -2.53 2.00
C ARG A 192 -10.79 -3.94 1.44
N ILE A 193 -10.20 -4.06 0.25
CA ILE A 193 -9.79 -5.36 -0.31
C ILE A 193 -8.69 -5.98 0.55
N ASP A 194 -7.71 -5.20 1.02
CA ASP A 194 -6.66 -5.69 1.92
C ASP A 194 -7.22 -6.18 3.27
N VAL A 195 -8.26 -5.51 3.79
CA VAL A 195 -9.00 -5.95 4.99
C VAL A 195 -9.70 -7.27 4.72
N ALA A 196 -10.52 -7.32 3.67
CA ALA A 196 -11.28 -8.51 3.30
C ALA A 196 -10.33 -9.70 3.12
N HIS A 197 -9.24 -9.52 2.37
CA HIS A 197 -8.23 -10.54 2.14
C HIS A 197 -7.61 -11.09 3.43
N LYS A 198 -7.34 -10.23 4.41
CA LYS A 198 -6.80 -10.66 5.70
C LYS A 198 -7.84 -11.39 6.55
N LEU A 199 -9.07 -10.88 6.59
CA LEU A 199 -10.18 -11.50 7.33
C LEU A 199 -10.54 -12.88 6.76
N THR A 200 -10.54 -13.02 5.44
CA THR A 200 -10.88 -14.27 4.76
C THR A 200 -9.65 -15.15 4.49
N ARG A 201 -8.46 -14.80 4.98
CA ARG A 201 -7.20 -15.54 4.75
C ARG A 201 -6.88 -15.79 3.28
N GLY A 202 -7.23 -14.85 2.41
CA GLY A 202 -6.94 -14.89 0.98
C GLY A 202 -8.14 -15.17 0.08
N TYR A 203 -9.29 -15.51 0.64
CA TYR A 203 -10.50 -15.83 -0.13
C TYR A 203 -11.39 -14.61 -0.33
N VAL A 204 -10.87 -13.58 -1.02
CA VAL A 204 -11.71 -12.46 -1.49
C VAL A 204 -12.48 -12.93 -2.71
N THR A 205 -13.78 -12.69 -2.75
CA THR A 205 -14.66 -13.07 -3.86
C THR A 205 -15.02 -11.84 -4.71
N LYS A 206 -15.51 -12.09 -5.92
CA LYS A 206 -16.07 -11.03 -6.79
C LYS A 206 -17.21 -10.27 -6.11
N ALA A 207 -18.06 -10.97 -5.35
CA ALA A 207 -19.17 -10.35 -4.63
C ALA A 207 -18.68 -9.34 -3.57
N ASP A 208 -17.58 -9.65 -2.88
CA ASP A 208 -16.97 -8.73 -1.91
C ASP A 208 -16.49 -7.45 -2.60
N VAL A 209 -15.85 -7.59 -3.77
CA VAL A 209 -15.37 -6.46 -4.58
C VAL A 209 -16.54 -5.62 -5.09
N GLU A 210 -17.58 -6.24 -5.63
CA GLU A 210 -18.80 -5.56 -6.09
C GLU A 210 -19.50 -4.81 -4.95
N GLU A 211 -19.55 -5.38 -3.74
CA GLU A 211 -20.10 -4.71 -2.55
C GLU A 211 -19.26 -3.49 -2.17
N ILE A 212 -17.92 -3.59 -2.20
CA ILE A 212 -17.01 -2.47 -1.94
C ILE A 212 -17.25 -1.35 -2.95
N LEU A 213 -17.29 -1.66 -4.26
CA LEU A 213 -17.53 -0.67 -5.31
C LEU A 213 -18.89 0.02 -5.15
N LYS A 214 -19.94 -0.75 -4.83
CA LYS A 214 -21.28 -0.22 -4.58
C LYS A 214 -21.31 0.72 -3.38
N LYS A 215 -20.68 0.35 -2.26
CA LYS A 215 -20.61 1.21 -1.06
C LYS A 215 -19.86 2.52 -1.32
N LEU A 216 -18.85 2.49 -2.18
CA LEU A 216 -18.05 3.66 -2.54
C LEU A 216 -18.64 4.47 -3.70
N GLN A 217 -19.75 4.00 -4.30
CA GLN A 217 -20.36 4.61 -5.50
C GLN A 217 -19.33 4.78 -6.63
N LEU A 218 -18.44 3.80 -6.77
CA LEU A 218 -17.38 3.81 -7.78
C LEU A 218 -17.87 3.16 -9.07
N LYS A 219 -17.69 3.86 -10.19
CA LYS A 219 -17.88 3.31 -11.53
C LYS A 219 -16.51 3.13 -12.18
N LEU A 220 -16.29 1.95 -12.74
CA LEU A 220 -15.03 1.60 -13.40
C LEU A 220 -15.23 1.68 -14.91
N THR A 221 -14.60 2.67 -15.55
CA THR A 221 -14.71 2.91 -16.98
C THR A 221 -13.40 2.53 -17.67
N GLU A 222 -13.48 1.78 -18.76
CA GLU A 222 -12.31 1.31 -19.53
C GLU A 222 -11.54 2.46 -20.17
N VAL A 223 -10.21 2.35 -20.21
CA VAL A 223 -9.38 3.20 -21.08
C VAL A 223 -9.74 2.94 -22.54
N GLY A 224 -10.13 3.99 -23.27
CA GLY A 224 -10.33 3.91 -24.72
C GLY A 224 -11.76 3.59 -25.20
N LYS A 225 -12.71 3.29 -24.32
CA LYS A 225 -14.14 3.44 -24.66
C LYS A 225 -14.56 4.87 -24.36
N LYS A 226 -14.68 5.69 -25.40
CA LYS A 226 -15.57 6.86 -25.33
C LYS A 226 -16.92 6.35 -24.82
N GLU A 227 -17.44 6.96 -23.77
CA GLU A 227 -18.82 6.74 -23.34
C GLU A 227 -19.71 6.89 -24.58
N GLN A 228 -20.22 5.76 -25.08
CA GLN A 228 -21.35 5.77 -25.97
C GLN A 228 -22.58 5.78 -25.06
N GLU A 229 -23.29 6.90 -25.16
CA GLU A 229 -24.67 7.19 -24.72
C GLU A 229 -24.85 7.77 -23.30
#